data_AF-A0A923TYB8-F1
#
_entry.id   AF-A0A923TYB8-F1
#
_cell.length_a   1.000
_cell.length_b   1.000
_cell.length_c   1.000
_cell.angle_alpha   90.00
_cell.angle_beta   90.00
_cell.angle_gamma   90.00
#
_symmetry.space_group_name_H-M   'P 1'
#
loop_
_entity.id
_entity.type
_entity.pdbx_description
1 polymer ?
#
loop_
_entity_poly.entity_id
_entity_poly.type
_entity_poly.pdbx_seq_one_letter_code
_entity_poly.pdbx_strand_id
1 'polypeptide(L)'
;MPFFHTKAQIINKLIKTMLKSKLTFFLFLSLIGNIMFAQTVSKYIVVDQFGYRPTAKKVAVLRDPVMGNDEAESFTPGNSYSLVNSANNSKVLTAAPTIWQNGKTDTVAGDKVWWFDFSSVSTPGSYYVLDVQKNVKSYNFDIKEDVYNMVLKQAVRFFFYQRVGFAKKQPYADAAWVDGASHLGPLQ
;
A
#
# COMPACT_ATOMS: atom_id res chain seq x y z
N MET A 1 2.41 59.34 -50.67
CA MET A 1 1.86 57.98 -50.42
C MET A 1 2.33 57.44 -49.05
N PRO A 2 1.81 57.90 -47.90
CA PRO A 2 2.21 57.32 -46.59
C PRO A 2 1.13 56.41 -45.97
N PHE A 3 -0.10 56.41 -46.50
CA PHE A 3 -1.25 55.83 -45.82
C PHE A 3 -1.29 54.29 -45.82
N PHE A 4 -0.65 53.65 -46.82
CA PHE A 4 -0.62 52.18 -46.93
C PHE A 4 0.44 51.53 -46.03
N HIS A 5 1.52 52.24 -45.68
CA HIS A 5 2.63 51.68 -44.92
C HIS A 5 2.25 51.47 -43.44
N THR A 6 1.46 52.37 -42.87
CA THR A 6 1.04 52.34 -41.46
C THR A 6 0.03 51.23 -41.16
N LYS A 7 -0.88 50.93 -42.08
CA LYS A 7 -1.89 49.86 -41.88
C LYS A 7 -1.26 48.45 -41.86
N ALA A 8 -0.27 48.19 -42.71
CA ALA A 8 0.41 46.89 -42.76
C ALA A 8 1.21 46.57 -41.47
N GLN A 9 1.84 47.60 -40.87
CA GLN A 9 2.55 47.45 -39.59
C GLN A 9 1.60 47.13 -38.42
N ILE A 10 0.42 47.75 -38.39
CA ILE A 10 -0.58 47.52 -37.33
C ILE A 10 -1.12 46.09 -37.40
N ILE A 11 -1.41 45.59 -38.61
CA ILE A 11 -1.91 44.22 -38.82
C ILE A 11 -0.87 43.18 -38.39
N ASN A 12 0.39 43.35 -38.77
CA ASN A 12 1.47 42.44 -38.36
C ASN A 12 1.75 42.47 -36.85
N LYS A 13 1.59 43.64 -36.20
CA LYS A 13 1.69 43.77 -34.74
C LYS A 13 0.52 43.07 -34.04
N LEU A 14 -0.70 43.20 -34.55
CA LEU A 14 -1.88 42.48 -34.05
C LEU A 14 -1.73 40.96 -34.20
N ILE A 15 -1.32 40.46 -35.37
CA ILE A 15 -1.12 39.02 -35.61
C ILE A 15 -0.04 38.46 -34.68
N LYS A 16 1.11 39.13 -34.52
CA LYS A 16 2.16 38.69 -33.58
C LYS A 16 1.70 38.71 -32.11
N THR A 17 0.84 39.64 -31.73
CA THR A 17 0.31 39.73 -30.36
C THR A 17 -0.71 38.63 -30.09
N MET A 18 -1.57 38.32 -31.07
CA MET A 18 -2.51 37.18 -31.02
C MET A 18 -1.78 35.82 -31.04
N LEU A 19 -0.68 35.70 -31.80
CA LEU A 19 0.12 34.47 -31.85
C LEU A 19 0.89 34.24 -30.55
N LYS A 20 1.47 35.30 -29.96
CA LYS A 20 2.10 35.25 -28.63
C LYS A 20 1.09 34.89 -27.54
N SER A 21 -0.10 35.50 -27.55
CA SER A 21 -1.20 35.23 -26.61
C SER A 21 -1.66 33.76 -26.66
N LYS A 22 -1.85 33.21 -27.87
CA LYS A 22 -2.19 31.78 -28.07
C LYS A 22 -1.06 30.84 -27.65
N LEU A 23 0.20 31.20 -27.88
CA LEU A 23 1.36 30.39 -27.48
C LEU A 23 1.55 30.39 -25.96
N THR A 24 1.32 31.51 -25.27
CA THR A 24 1.29 31.56 -23.80
C THR A 24 0.11 30.79 -23.22
N PHE A 25 -1.05 30.80 -23.87
CA PHE A 25 -2.21 30.00 -23.41
C PHE A 25 -1.97 28.49 -23.58
N PHE A 26 -1.31 28.07 -24.67
CA PHE A 26 -0.93 26.67 -24.88
C PHE A 26 0.15 26.19 -23.90
N LEU A 27 1.10 27.07 -23.53
CA LEU A 27 2.13 26.78 -22.52
C LEU A 27 1.55 26.77 -21.10
N PHE A 28 0.48 27.53 -20.84
CA PHE A 28 -0.24 27.52 -19.56
C PHE A 28 -1.17 26.29 -19.43
N LEU A 29 -1.71 25.79 -20.55
CA LEU A 29 -2.52 24.56 -20.59
C LEU A 29 -1.67 23.28 -20.48
N SER A 30 -0.40 23.31 -20.88
CA SER A 30 0.55 22.20 -20.61
C SER A 30 1.09 22.21 -19.18
N LEU A 31 0.73 23.20 -18.37
CA LEU A 31 1.02 23.31 -16.94
C LEU A 31 -0.18 22.96 -16.05
N ILE A 32 -1.24 22.36 -16.62
CA ILE A 32 -2.26 21.67 -15.81
C ILE A 32 -1.54 20.48 -15.19
N GLY A 33 -1.09 20.68 -13.94
CA GLY A 33 -0.20 19.80 -13.22
C GLY A 33 -0.67 18.37 -13.26
N ASN A 34 0.30 17.46 -13.31
CA ASN A 34 0.07 16.08 -12.91
C ASN A 34 -0.53 16.12 -11.50
N ILE A 35 -1.85 15.94 -11.39
CA ILE A 35 -2.49 15.74 -10.10
C ILE A 35 -2.00 14.38 -9.63
N MET A 36 -0.93 14.38 -8.85
CA MET A 36 -0.44 13.22 -8.14
C MET A 36 -1.49 12.89 -7.08
N PHE A 37 -2.48 12.08 -7.44
CA PHE A 37 -3.38 11.50 -6.47
C PHE A 37 -2.57 10.51 -5.62
N ALA A 38 -2.31 10.91 -4.38
CA ALA A 38 -1.77 10.00 -3.38
C ALA A 38 -2.70 8.77 -3.27
N GLN A 39 -2.12 7.57 -3.30
CA GLN A 39 -2.87 6.32 -3.21
C GLN A 39 -3.42 6.15 -1.80
N THR A 40 -4.73 5.94 -1.70
CA THR A 40 -5.39 5.71 -0.41
C THR A 40 -5.23 4.26 0.02
N VAL A 41 -5.00 4.02 1.31
CA VAL A 41 -4.94 2.65 1.85
C VAL A 41 -6.34 2.05 1.87
N SER A 42 -6.47 0.82 1.37
CA SER A 42 -7.69 0.02 1.38
C SER A 42 -7.54 -1.15 2.34
N LYS A 43 -8.50 -1.30 3.25
CA LYS A 43 -8.59 -2.46 4.16
C LYS A 43 -8.93 -3.77 3.45
N TYR A 44 -9.39 -3.70 2.19
CA TYR A 44 -9.79 -4.86 1.39
C TYR A 44 -8.62 -5.50 0.62
N ILE A 45 -7.44 -4.87 0.64
CA ILE A 45 -6.20 -5.44 0.10
C ILE A 45 -5.37 -5.95 1.27
N VAL A 46 -5.57 -7.21 1.62
CA VAL A 46 -5.01 -7.84 2.82
C VAL A 46 -3.67 -8.50 2.50
N VAL A 47 -2.65 -8.20 3.30
CA VAL A 47 -1.28 -8.73 3.19
C VAL A 47 -0.82 -9.22 4.56
N ASP A 48 0.23 -10.04 4.60
CA ASP A 48 0.97 -10.29 5.83
C ASP A 48 1.67 -8.99 6.25
N GLN A 49 1.24 -8.40 7.36
CA GLN A 49 1.77 -7.13 7.87
C GLN A 49 3.17 -7.27 8.48
N PHE A 50 3.61 -8.49 8.82
CA PHE A 50 5.02 -8.71 9.16
C PHE A 50 5.87 -8.71 7.89
N GLY A 51 5.36 -9.32 6.83
CA GLY A 51 5.98 -9.40 5.50
C GLY A 51 6.27 -10.83 5.06
N TYR A 52 7.20 -11.01 4.12
CA TYR A 52 7.45 -12.29 3.46
C TYR A 52 8.94 -12.59 3.32
N ARG A 53 9.31 -13.88 3.34
CA ARG A 53 10.67 -14.29 2.94
C ARG A 53 10.83 -14.32 1.42
N PRO A 54 12.01 -13.99 0.87
CA PRO A 54 12.29 -14.00 -0.57
C PRO A 54 11.84 -15.25 -1.32
N THR A 55 12.00 -16.44 -0.74
CA THR A 55 11.69 -17.72 -1.39
C THR A 55 10.30 -18.28 -1.03
N ALA A 56 9.58 -17.64 -0.11
CA ALA A 56 8.27 -18.10 0.33
C ALA A 56 7.18 -17.79 -0.72
N LYS A 57 6.05 -18.50 -0.60
CA LYS A 57 4.80 -18.11 -1.23
C LYS A 57 4.33 -16.76 -0.66
N LYS A 58 3.93 -15.84 -1.53
CA LYS A 58 3.51 -14.48 -1.17
C LYS A 58 2.25 -14.14 -1.94
N VAL A 59 1.19 -13.81 -1.20
CA VAL A 59 -0.11 -13.53 -1.79
C VAL A 59 -0.77 -12.41 -1.00
N ALA A 60 -1.42 -11.49 -1.73
CA ALA A 60 -2.38 -10.57 -1.17
C ALA A 60 -3.80 -11.10 -1.42
N VAL A 61 -4.63 -11.05 -0.39
CA VAL A 61 -6.04 -11.43 -0.45
C VAL A 61 -6.86 -10.19 -0.70
N LEU A 62 -7.56 -10.17 -1.82
CA LEU A 62 -8.49 -9.12 -2.17
C LEU A 62 -9.87 -9.60 -1.76
N ARG A 63 -10.53 -8.92 -0.82
CA ARG A 63 -11.81 -9.38 -0.25
C ARG A 63 -12.96 -8.44 -0.60
N ASP A 64 -14.08 -9.02 -1.00
CA ASP A 64 -15.38 -8.36 -1.14
C ASP A 64 -16.32 -9.00 -0.11
N PRO A 65 -16.68 -8.28 0.97
CA PRO A 65 -17.62 -8.78 1.97
C PRO A 65 -18.99 -9.10 1.34
N VAL A 66 -19.58 -10.21 1.75
CA VAL A 66 -20.92 -10.64 1.28
C VAL A 66 -21.85 -10.98 2.45
N MET A 67 -21.31 -11.52 3.55
CA MET A 67 -22.06 -11.89 4.74
C MET A 67 -21.26 -11.55 5.99
N GLY A 68 -21.95 -11.15 7.07
CA GLY A 68 -21.33 -10.91 8.38
C GLY A 68 -21.31 -9.44 8.76
N ASN A 69 -20.43 -9.07 9.71
CA ASN A 69 -20.45 -7.73 10.31
C ASN A 69 -20.20 -6.58 9.33
N ASP A 70 -19.51 -6.84 8.22
CA ASP A 70 -19.15 -5.85 7.20
C ASP A 70 -19.89 -6.07 5.86
N GLU A 71 -21.00 -6.82 5.85
CA GLU A 71 -21.78 -7.11 4.62
C GLU A 71 -22.37 -5.88 3.92
N ALA A 72 -22.52 -4.76 4.63
CA ALA A 72 -22.98 -3.50 4.05
C ALA A 72 -21.90 -2.80 3.20
N GLU A 73 -20.65 -3.27 3.28
CA GLU A 73 -19.53 -2.77 2.51
C GLU A 73 -19.33 -3.60 1.24
N SER A 74 -18.70 -3.02 0.22
CA SER A 74 -18.33 -3.78 -0.99
C SER A 74 -17.04 -3.27 -1.60
N PHE A 75 -16.27 -4.22 -2.14
CA PHE A 75 -15.04 -3.97 -2.85
C PHE A 75 -14.88 -4.95 -4.01
N THR A 76 -15.23 -4.53 -5.22
CA THR A 76 -14.87 -5.29 -6.44
C THR A 76 -13.41 -5.03 -6.81
N PRO A 77 -12.52 -6.03 -6.87
CA PRO A 77 -11.14 -5.81 -7.31
C PRO A 77 -11.03 -5.29 -8.74
N GLY A 78 -10.05 -4.42 -9.00
CA GLY A 78 -9.64 -4.07 -10.36
C GLY A 78 -9.10 -5.29 -11.14
N ASN A 79 -8.99 -5.15 -12.47
CA ASN A 79 -8.44 -6.22 -13.31
C ASN A 79 -6.90 -6.19 -13.44
N SER A 80 -6.21 -5.23 -12.79
CA SER A 80 -4.75 -5.17 -12.77
C SER A 80 -4.25 -4.67 -11.43
N TYR A 81 -3.34 -5.45 -10.84
CA TYR A 81 -2.67 -5.12 -9.61
C TYR A 81 -1.17 -5.04 -9.84
N SER A 82 -0.52 -4.10 -9.16
CA SER A 82 0.93 -3.97 -9.17
C SER A 82 1.51 -4.22 -7.78
N LEU A 83 2.63 -4.94 -7.72
CA LEU A 83 3.52 -4.86 -6.57
C LEU A 83 4.46 -3.69 -6.81
N VAL A 84 4.49 -2.73 -5.88
CA VAL A 84 5.24 -1.48 -6.02
C VAL A 84 6.30 -1.41 -4.93
N ASN A 85 7.55 -1.15 -5.31
CA ASN A 85 8.61 -0.85 -4.36
C ASN A 85 8.38 0.54 -3.76
N SER A 86 8.26 0.62 -2.44
CA SER A 86 7.87 1.87 -1.77
C SER A 86 8.98 2.92 -1.71
N ALA A 87 10.24 2.52 -1.90
CA ALA A 87 11.38 3.44 -1.85
C ALA A 87 11.54 4.24 -3.15
N ASN A 88 11.24 3.63 -4.30
CA ASN A 88 11.44 4.25 -5.62
C ASN A 88 10.18 4.30 -6.49
N ASN A 89 9.03 3.84 -5.98
CA ASN A 89 7.74 3.78 -6.66
C ASN A 89 7.76 2.92 -7.95
N SER A 90 8.74 2.05 -8.13
CA SER A 90 8.80 1.17 -9.30
C SER A 90 7.82 0.01 -9.18
N LYS A 91 7.04 -0.23 -10.24
CA LYS A 91 6.16 -1.40 -10.36
C LYS A 91 7.01 -2.60 -10.73
N VAL A 92 7.31 -3.45 -9.75
CA VAL A 92 8.19 -4.62 -9.94
C VAL A 92 7.45 -5.84 -10.48
N LEU A 93 6.11 -5.86 -10.33
CA LEU A 93 5.22 -6.85 -10.92
C LEU A 93 3.90 -6.17 -11.26
N THR A 94 3.29 -6.56 -12.38
CA THR A 94 1.89 -6.22 -12.69
C THR A 94 1.19 -7.45 -13.26
N ALA A 95 0.07 -7.83 -12.68
CA ALA A 95 -0.71 -8.99 -13.11
C ALA A 95 -2.19 -8.81 -12.74
N ALA A 96 -3.06 -9.58 -13.40
CA ALA A 96 -4.46 -9.68 -13.00
C ALA A 96 -4.58 -10.58 -11.75
N PRO A 97 -5.49 -10.27 -10.82
CA PRO A 97 -5.75 -11.15 -9.68
C PRO A 97 -6.58 -12.36 -10.11
N THR A 98 -6.34 -13.51 -9.48
CA THR A 98 -7.05 -14.76 -9.77
C THR A 98 -8.22 -14.93 -8.83
N ILE A 99 -9.42 -15.10 -9.37
CA ILE A 99 -10.62 -15.36 -8.57
C ILE A 99 -10.51 -16.71 -7.86
N TRP A 100 -10.82 -16.74 -6.56
CA TRP A 100 -10.84 -17.98 -5.80
C TRP A 100 -12.17 -18.72 -6.01
N GLN A 101 -12.08 -20.05 -6.14
CA GLN A 101 -13.24 -20.96 -6.28
C GLN A 101 -14.35 -20.45 -7.21
N ASN A 102 -14.00 -19.89 -8.36
CA ASN A 102 -14.97 -19.35 -9.34
C ASN A 102 -15.94 -18.31 -8.75
N GLY A 103 -15.50 -17.54 -7.75
CA GLY A 103 -16.28 -16.46 -7.16
C GLY A 103 -17.29 -16.91 -6.11
N LYS A 104 -17.12 -18.11 -5.55
CA LYS A 104 -17.87 -18.53 -4.37
C LYS A 104 -17.53 -17.64 -3.17
N THR A 105 -18.54 -17.39 -2.36
CA THR A 105 -18.36 -16.81 -1.03
C THR A 105 -17.81 -17.86 -0.10
N ASP A 106 -16.73 -17.54 0.62
CA ASP A 106 -16.21 -18.38 1.69
C ASP A 106 -17.21 -18.45 2.85
N THR A 107 -17.53 -19.66 3.33
CA THR A 107 -18.58 -19.86 4.32
C THR A 107 -18.17 -19.47 5.74
N VAL A 108 -16.86 -19.34 6.00
CA VAL A 108 -16.34 -18.97 7.32
C VAL A 108 -16.11 -17.48 7.40
N ALA A 109 -15.44 -16.90 6.40
CA ALA A 109 -15.14 -15.47 6.34
C ALA A 109 -16.35 -14.63 5.88
N GLY A 110 -17.25 -15.19 5.07
CA GLY A 110 -18.36 -14.44 4.48
C GLY A 110 -17.97 -13.58 3.27
N ASP A 111 -16.78 -13.79 2.69
CA ASP A 111 -16.22 -12.97 1.63
C ASP A 111 -16.14 -13.70 0.28
N LYS A 112 -16.26 -12.96 -0.82
CA LYS A 112 -15.65 -13.36 -2.09
C LYS A 112 -14.20 -12.90 -2.13
N VAL A 113 -13.32 -13.74 -2.63
CA VAL A 113 -11.88 -13.49 -2.59
C VAL A 113 -11.17 -13.70 -3.92
N TRP A 114 -10.11 -12.92 -4.11
CA TRP A 114 -9.16 -13.06 -5.20
C TRP A 114 -7.74 -13.07 -4.64
N TRP A 115 -6.86 -13.78 -5.34
CA TRP A 115 -5.44 -13.86 -5.02
C TRP A 115 -4.65 -13.00 -5.97
N PHE A 116 -3.85 -12.08 -5.43
CA PHE A 116 -2.74 -11.48 -6.16
C PHE A 116 -1.44 -12.13 -5.71
N ASP A 117 -0.93 -13.04 -6.54
CA ASP A 117 0.30 -13.79 -6.27
C ASP A 117 1.52 -13.05 -6.81
N PHE A 118 2.45 -12.73 -5.92
CA PHE A 118 3.71 -12.06 -6.24
C PHE A 118 4.92 -12.86 -5.77
N SER A 119 4.77 -14.18 -5.69
CA SER A 119 5.81 -15.09 -5.22
C SER A 119 7.07 -15.06 -6.09
N SER A 120 6.96 -14.67 -7.36
CA SER A 120 8.09 -14.50 -8.29
C SER A 120 9.05 -13.37 -7.90
N VAL A 121 8.62 -12.44 -7.05
CA VAL A 121 9.46 -11.34 -6.56
C VAL A 121 10.20 -11.80 -5.31
N SER A 122 11.53 -11.88 -5.40
CA SER A 122 12.43 -12.28 -4.31
C SER A 122 13.33 -11.14 -3.82
N THR A 123 13.46 -10.05 -4.58
CA THR A 123 14.33 -8.92 -4.22
C THR A 123 13.91 -8.31 -2.88
N PRO A 124 14.81 -8.30 -1.87
CA PRO A 124 14.48 -7.69 -0.59
C PRO A 124 14.15 -6.19 -0.71
N GLY A 125 13.24 -5.72 0.13
CA GLY A 125 12.80 -4.33 0.14
C GLY A 125 11.43 -4.14 0.77
N SER A 126 10.98 -2.91 0.83
CA SER A 126 9.62 -2.57 1.27
C SER A 126 8.71 -2.35 0.07
N TYR A 127 7.52 -2.92 0.15
CA TYR A 127 6.56 -2.98 -0.95
C TYR A 127 5.13 -2.69 -0.48
N TYR A 128 4.25 -2.42 -1.43
CA TYR A 128 2.80 -2.46 -1.25
C TYR A 128 2.13 -3.00 -2.51
N VAL A 129 0.92 -3.51 -2.36
CA VAL A 129 0.06 -3.96 -3.47
C VAL A 129 -0.88 -2.81 -3.85
N LEU A 130 -0.96 -2.49 -5.13
CA LEU A 130 -1.75 -1.40 -5.70
C LEU A 130 -2.81 -1.96 -6.65
N ASP A 131 -4.09 -1.64 -6.40
CA ASP A 131 -5.13 -1.72 -7.42
C ASP A 131 -4.93 -0.55 -8.40
N VAL A 132 -4.55 -0.85 -9.64
CA VAL A 132 -4.17 0.18 -10.62
C VAL A 132 -5.40 0.96 -11.10
N GLN A 133 -6.56 0.31 -11.22
CA GLN A 133 -7.78 0.95 -11.70
C GLN A 133 -8.39 1.86 -10.65
N LYS A 134 -8.40 1.41 -9.40
CA LYS A 134 -9.02 2.12 -8.29
C LYS A 134 -8.06 3.10 -7.60
N ASN A 135 -6.77 3.02 -7.90
CA ASN A 135 -5.71 3.82 -7.27
C ASN A 135 -5.71 3.71 -5.73
N VAL A 136 -5.98 2.51 -5.21
CA VAL A 136 -5.94 2.18 -3.77
C VAL A 136 -4.92 1.09 -3.49
N LYS A 137 -4.30 1.13 -2.30
CA LYS A 137 -3.18 0.25 -1.96
C LYS A 137 -3.34 -0.49 -0.64
N SER A 138 -2.57 -1.55 -0.45
CA SER A 138 -2.35 -2.15 0.88
C SER A 138 -1.53 -1.23 1.79
N TYR A 139 -1.40 -1.63 3.05
CA TYR A 139 -0.28 -1.17 3.88
C TYR A 139 1.06 -1.64 3.30
N ASN A 140 2.14 -0.96 3.68
CA ASN A 140 3.48 -1.38 3.33
C ASN A 140 3.86 -2.66 4.11
N PHE A 141 4.64 -3.52 3.48
CA PHE A 141 5.22 -4.72 4.08
C PHE A 141 6.63 -4.95 3.52
N ASP A 142 7.42 -5.78 4.20
CA ASP A 142 8.78 -6.11 3.76
C ASP A 142 8.84 -7.47 3.07
N ILE A 143 9.72 -7.57 2.07
CA ILE A 143 10.30 -8.85 1.65
C ILE A 143 11.72 -8.87 2.18
N LYS A 144 12.04 -9.78 3.11
CA LYS A 144 13.38 -9.93 3.71
C LYS A 144 13.56 -11.30 4.35
N GLU A 145 14.81 -11.78 4.42
CA GLU A 145 15.11 -13.12 4.94
C GLU A 145 14.75 -13.28 6.43
N ASP A 146 15.00 -12.23 7.21
CA ASP A 146 14.83 -12.18 8.66
C ASP A 146 13.46 -11.62 9.10
N VAL A 147 12.47 -11.60 8.21
CA VAL A 147 11.17 -10.95 8.46
C VAL A 147 10.46 -11.44 9.71
N TYR A 148 10.63 -12.72 10.04
CA TYR A 148 10.03 -13.35 11.21
C TYR A 148 10.94 -13.40 12.44
N ASN A 149 12.18 -12.89 12.38
CA ASN A 149 13.10 -12.98 13.52
C ASN A 149 12.58 -12.22 14.74
N MET A 150 12.09 -11.00 14.54
CA MET A 150 11.49 -10.21 15.63
C MET A 150 10.16 -10.79 16.09
N VAL A 151 9.35 -11.34 15.18
CA VAL A 151 8.09 -12.03 15.52
C VAL A 151 8.38 -13.20 16.45
N LEU A 152 9.34 -14.06 16.07
CA LEU A 152 9.77 -15.18 16.91
C LEU A 152 10.27 -14.69 18.26
N LYS A 153 11.18 -13.71 18.29
CA LYS A 153 11.71 -13.15 19.55
C LYS A 153 10.60 -12.70 20.50
N GLN A 154 9.59 -11.99 20.00
CA GLN A 154 8.47 -11.54 20.84
C GLN A 154 7.57 -12.70 21.26
N ALA A 155 7.30 -13.66 20.37
CA ALA A 155 6.51 -14.84 20.67
C ALA A 155 7.13 -15.67 21.81
N VAL A 156 8.46 -15.89 21.81
CA VAL A 156 9.12 -16.59 22.94
C VAL A 156 9.29 -15.69 24.16
N ARG A 157 9.44 -14.37 23.99
CA ARG A 157 9.51 -13.42 25.12
C ARG A 157 8.23 -13.41 25.95
N PHE A 158 7.08 -13.72 25.36
CA PHE A 158 5.85 -13.94 26.12
C PHE A 158 6.04 -14.90 27.31
N PHE A 159 6.78 -16.01 27.13
CA PHE A 159 7.03 -16.94 28.25
C PHE A 159 7.88 -16.34 29.37
N PHE A 160 8.80 -15.43 29.05
CA PHE A 160 9.51 -14.66 30.09
C PHE A 160 8.54 -13.78 30.88
N TYR A 161 7.60 -13.13 30.18
CA TYR A 161 6.58 -12.30 30.83
C TYR A 161 5.56 -13.10 31.65
N GLN A 162 5.37 -14.39 31.37
CA GLN A 162 4.48 -15.26 32.16
C GLN A 162 5.16 -15.94 33.36
N ARG A 163 6.43 -15.64 33.65
CA ARG A 163 7.11 -16.25 34.80
C ARG A 163 6.52 -15.77 36.13
N VAL A 164 6.16 -16.76 36.96
CA VAL A 164 5.78 -16.60 38.36
C VAL A 164 7.02 -16.72 39.26
N GLY A 165 7.03 -16.06 40.43
CA GLY A 165 8.16 -16.12 41.36
C GLY A 165 9.42 -15.36 40.88
N PHE A 166 9.35 -14.66 39.75
CA PHE A 166 10.50 -14.02 39.11
C PHE A 166 10.19 -12.57 38.73
N ALA A 167 11.06 -11.66 39.14
CA ALA A 167 10.92 -10.23 38.82
C ALA A 167 11.32 -9.95 37.37
N LYS A 168 10.46 -9.23 36.63
CA LYS A 168 10.71 -8.86 35.23
C LYS A 168 11.31 -7.45 35.21
N LYS A 169 12.59 -7.34 34.83
CA LYS A 169 13.34 -6.07 34.86
C LYS A 169 13.98 -5.76 33.50
N GLN A 170 14.22 -4.49 33.22
CA GLN A 170 15.07 -4.06 32.11
C GLN A 170 16.50 -4.61 32.29
N PRO A 171 17.23 -4.95 31.21
CA PRO A 171 16.85 -4.80 29.79
C PRO A 171 16.04 -5.98 29.21
N TYR A 172 15.61 -6.94 30.04
CA TYR A 172 14.94 -8.16 29.58
C TYR A 172 13.42 -8.00 29.39
N ALA A 173 12.82 -7.11 30.18
CA ALA A 173 11.46 -6.60 30.02
C ALA A 173 11.48 -5.19 29.42
N ASP A 174 10.51 -4.89 28.56
CA ASP A 174 10.27 -3.51 28.14
C ASP A 174 9.64 -2.71 29.30
N ALA A 175 9.81 -1.39 29.32
CA ALA A 175 9.47 -0.55 30.48
C ALA A 175 8.01 -0.67 30.95
N ALA A 176 7.07 -0.85 30.02
CA ALA A 176 5.65 -1.01 30.31
C ALA A 176 5.29 -2.37 30.97
N TRP A 177 6.23 -3.32 30.96
CA TRP A 177 6.01 -4.71 31.40
C TRP A 177 7.01 -5.14 32.49
N VAL A 178 7.62 -4.18 33.17
CA VAL A 178 8.44 -4.41 34.36
C VAL A 178 7.53 -4.71 35.55
N ASP A 179 7.82 -5.77 36.29
CA ASP A 179 7.09 -6.13 37.51
C ASP A 179 8.00 -6.77 38.58
N GLY A 180 7.49 -6.82 39.82
CA GLY A 180 8.11 -7.57 40.91
C GLY A 180 7.86 -9.07 40.79
N ALA A 181 8.61 -9.86 41.56
CA ALA A 181 8.33 -11.29 41.67
C ALA A 181 6.96 -11.51 42.33
N SER A 182 6.06 -12.19 41.61
CA SER A 182 4.73 -12.57 42.10
C SER A 182 4.79 -13.91 42.83
N HIS A 183 3.76 -14.22 43.63
CA HIS A 183 3.58 -15.52 44.28
C HIS A 183 4.72 -15.95 45.23
N LEU A 184 5.21 -15.03 46.07
CA LEU A 184 6.28 -15.30 47.04
C LEU A 184 5.78 -15.64 48.46
N GLY A 185 4.46 -15.63 48.68
CA GLY A 185 3.84 -15.84 49.99
C GLY A 185 3.62 -17.32 50.34
N PRO A 186 3.32 -17.64 51.62
CA PRO A 186 2.98 -19.00 52.04
C PRO A 186 1.70 -19.49 51.37
N LEU A 187 1.67 -20.77 50.98
CA LEU A 187 0.52 -21.45 50.32
C LEU A 187 0.12 -20.86 48.95
N GLN A 188 1.08 -20.28 48.21
CA GLN A 188 0.94 -19.90 46.81
C GLN A 188 1.54 -20.93 45.86
#